data_AF-A0A376KSD1-F1
#
_entry.id   AF-A0A376KSD1-F1
#
_cell.length_a   1.000
_cell.length_b   1.000
_cell.length_c   1.000
_cell.angle_alpha   90.00
_cell.angle_beta   90.00
_cell.angle_gamma   90.00
#
_symmetry.space_group_name_H-M   'P 1'
#
loop_
_entity.id
_entity.type
_entity.pdbx_description
1 polymer ?
#
loop_
_entity_poly.entity_id
_entity_poly.type
_entity_poly.pdbx_seq_one_letter_code
_entity_poly.pdbx_strand_id
1 'polypeptide(L)'
;MPLLRVPGGASLTRKQIDEYGNFVKIYGAKGLAYIKVNERAKGLEGINSPVAKFLNAEIIEAILDRTAAQDGDMIFFGADNKKIVADAMGALRLKVGKDLGLTDESKWAPLWVIDFPMFEDDGEGGLTAMHHPFTSPKDMTAAELKAAPENAVAKRLRYGHQWLRSGRWFSTYP
;
A
#
# COMPACT_ATOMS: atom_id res chain seq x y z
N MET A 1 -7.02 8.49 -1.99
CA MET A 1 -7.48 7.14 -1.60
C MET A 1 -6.66 6.13 -2.38
N PRO A 2 -5.89 5.24 -1.72
CA PRO A 2 -5.13 4.22 -2.42
C PRO A 2 -6.07 3.13 -2.95
N LEU A 3 -5.75 2.70 -4.17
CA LEU A 3 -6.53 1.78 -5.00
C LEU A 3 -5.60 0.63 -5.37
N LEU A 4 -6.11 -0.59 -5.36
CA LEU A 4 -5.37 -1.77 -5.82
C LEU A 4 -6.14 -2.44 -6.94
N ARG A 5 -5.61 -2.32 -8.16
CA ARG A 5 -6.06 -3.10 -9.30
C ARG A 5 -5.53 -4.52 -9.20
N VAL A 6 -6.40 -5.48 -9.36
CA VAL A 6 -6.11 -6.92 -9.40
C VAL A 6 -6.46 -7.43 -10.79
N PRO A 7 -5.45 -7.67 -11.64
CA PRO A 7 -5.64 -8.23 -12.97
C PRO A 7 -6.40 -9.56 -12.93
N GLY A 8 -7.46 -9.72 -13.72
CA GLY A 8 -8.28 -10.95 -13.75
C GLY A 8 -9.07 -11.21 -12.46
N GLY A 9 -9.10 -10.25 -11.53
CA GLY A 9 -9.75 -10.36 -10.23
C GLY A 9 -11.28 -10.44 -10.31
N ALA A 10 -11.90 -10.17 -11.46
CA ALA A 10 -13.33 -10.39 -11.62
C ALA A 10 -13.71 -11.87 -11.47
N SER A 11 -12.79 -12.81 -11.69
CA SER A 11 -13.05 -14.23 -11.44
C SER A 11 -13.23 -14.59 -9.95
N LEU A 12 -12.85 -13.70 -9.02
CA LEU A 12 -12.93 -13.95 -7.58
C LEU A 12 -14.36 -14.22 -7.13
N THR A 13 -14.50 -15.29 -6.35
CA THR A 13 -15.76 -15.67 -5.70
C THR A 13 -16.07 -14.75 -4.53
N ARG A 14 -17.34 -14.65 -4.15
CA ARG A 14 -17.74 -13.85 -2.98
C ARG A 14 -17.03 -14.30 -1.70
N LYS A 15 -16.83 -15.60 -1.54
CA LYS A 15 -16.09 -16.19 -0.41
C LYS A 15 -14.65 -15.66 -0.34
N GLN A 16 -13.92 -15.64 -1.45
CA GLN A 16 -12.55 -15.11 -1.49
C GLN A 16 -12.51 -13.61 -1.17
N ILE A 17 -13.49 -12.84 -1.67
CA ILE A 17 -13.59 -11.41 -1.36
C ILE A 17 -13.83 -11.18 0.15
N ASP A 18 -14.71 -11.97 0.76
CA ASP A 18 -14.98 -11.88 2.20
C ASP A 18 -13.74 -12.34 3.03
N GLU A 19 -12.98 -13.34 2.57
CA GLU A 19 -11.70 -13.73 3.16
C GLU A 19 -10.67 -12.60 3.09
N TYR A 20 -10.55 -11.89 1.97
CA TYR A 20 -9.70 -10.70 1.86
C TYR A 20 -10.18 -9.56 2.77
N GLY A 21 -11.49 -9.37 2.87
CA GLY A 21 -12.09 -8.42 3.81
C GLY A 21 -11.74 -8.73 5.26
N ASN A 22 -11.73 -10.00 5.66
CA ASN A 22 -11.33 -10.41 7.01
C ASN A 22 -9.81 -10.32 7.20
N PHE A 23 -9.02 -10.58 6.16
CA PHE A 23 -7.57 -10.45 6.22
C PHE A 23 -7.14 -9.00 6.48
N VAL A 24 -7.72 -8.02 5.77
CA VAL A 24 -7.35 -6.61 5.97
C VAL A 24 -7.77 -6.07 7.35
N LYS A 25 -8.79 -6.65 7.99
CA LYS A 25 -9.19 -6.27 9.37
C LYS A 25 -8.11 -6.57 10.41
N ILE A 26 -7.25 -7.56 10.16
CA ILE A 26 -6.10 -7.87 11.03
C ILE A 26 -5.14 -6.67 11.10
N TYR A 27 -5.09 -5.86 10.05
CA TYR A 27 -4.28 -4.65 9.94
C TYR A 27 -5.04 -3.37 10.38
N GLY A 28 -6.21 -3.52 11.01
CA GLY A 28 -7.00 -2.40 11.53
C GLY A 28 -7.97 -1.77 10.52
N ALA A 29 -8.01 -2.25 9.27
CA ALA A 29 -8.97 -1.73 8.29
C ALA A 29 -10.42 -2.10 8.69
N LYS A 30 -11.32 -1.13 8.72
CA LYS A 30 -12.73 -1.36 9.09
C LYS A 30 -13.51 -2.18 8.05
N GLY A 31 -13.07 -2.15 6.79
CA GLY A 31 -13.66 -2.91 5.71
C GLY A 31 -12.85 -2.83 4.42
N LEU A 32 -13.28 -3.60 3.43
CA LEU A 32 -12.68 -3.64 2.11
C LEU A 32 -13.78 -3.38 1.07
N ALA A 33 -13.80 -2.18 0.53
CA ALA A 33 -14.67 -1.89 -0.61
C ALA A 33 -14.02 -2.42 -1.90
N TYR A 34 -14.85 -2.81 -2.85
CA TYR A 34 -14.37 -3.36 -4.12
C TYR A 34 -15.28 -2.98 -5.29
N ILE A 35 -14.71 -2.95 -6.49
CA ILE A 35 -15.40 -2.78 -7.76
C ILE A 35 -14.96 -3.90 -8.70
N LYS A 36 -15.91 -4.71 -9.17
CA LYS A 36 -15.68 -5.74 -10.17
C LYS A 36 -16.02 -5.17 -11.55
N VAL A 37 -15.04 -5.15 -12.44
CA VAL A 37 -15.18 -4.64 -13.81
C VAL A 37 -15.47 -5.83 -14.72
N ASN A 38 -16.71 -5.98 -15.17
CA ASN A 38 -17.04 -7.03 -16.14
C ASN A 38 -16.89 -6.50 -17.56
N GLU A 39 -17.55 -5.38 -17.87
CA GLU A 39 -17.55 -4.75 -19.20
C GLU A 39 -17.51 -3.23 -19.07
N ARG A 40 -16.35 -2.62 -19.30
CA ARG A 40 -16.16 -1.18 -19.15
C ARG A 40 -17.00 -0.37 -20.14
N ALA A 41 -17.20 -0.88 -21.36
CA ALA A 41 -18.00 -0.21 -22.38
C ALA A 41 -19.47 0.02 -21.98
N LYS A 42 -19.99 -0.76 -21.02
CA LYS A 42 -21.37 -0.63 -20.49
C LYS A 42 -21.47 0.33 -19.30
N GLY A 43 -20.37 0.98 -18.90
CA GLY A 43 -20.34 1.90 -17.77
C GLY A 43 -20.85 1.24 -16.48
N LEU A 44 -21.81 1.88 -15.81
CA LEU A 44 -22.38 1.41 -14.54
C LEU A 44 -22.99 0.00 -14.60
N GLU A 45 -23.59 -0.40 -15.73
CA GLU A 45 -24.23 -1.71 -15.87
C GLU A 45 -23.21 -2.85 -15.99
N GLY A 46 -22.03 -2.54 -16.52
CA GLY A 46 -20.93 -3.49 -16.65
C GLY A 46 -20.09 -3.66 -15.38
N ILE A 47 -20.50 -3.01 -14.29
CA ILE A 47 -19.76 -2.96 -13.04
C ILE A 47 -20.59 -3.58 -11.92
N ASN A 48 -19.99 -4.52 -11.20
CA ASN A 48 -20.61 -5.09 -10.01
C ASN A 48 -19.87 -4.60 -8.75
N SER A 49 -20.56 -3.79 -7.95
CA SER A 49 -19.98 -3.28 -6.72
C SER A 49 -21.04 -2.91 -5.69
N PRO A 50 -20.86 -3.32 -4.41
CA PRO A 50 -21.69 -2.82 -3.30
C PRO A 50 -21.54 -1.31 -3.08
N VAL A 51 -20.43 -0.71 -3.53
CA VAL A 51 -20.17 0.73 -3.38
C VAL A 51 -20.56 1.56 -4.60
N ALA A 52 -20.86 0.94 -5.75
CA ALA A 52 -21.29 1.67 -6.95
C ALA A 52 -22.56 2.51 -6.69
N LYS A 53 -23.47 2.06 -5.83
CA LYS A 53 -24.68 2.83 -5.46
C LYS A 53 -24.39 4.14 -4.71
N PHE A 54 -23.19 4.30 -4.17
CA PHE A 54 -22.75 5.51 -3.46
C PHE A 54 -21.86 6.41 -4.33
N LEU A 55 -21.51 5.98 -5.54
CA LEU A 55 -20.64 6.68 -6.46
C LEU A 55 -21.43 7.07 -7.72
N ASN A 56 -21.06 8.18 -8.34
CA ASN A 56 -21.63 8.55 -9.64
C ASN A 56 -20.80 7.93 -10.78
N ALA A 57 -21.34 7.95 -11.99
CA ALA A 57 -20.67 7.40 -13.18
C ALA A 57 -19.33 8.08 -13.46
N GLU A 58 -19.25 9.40 -13.26
CA GLU A 58 -18.03 10.20 -13.49
C GLU A 58 -16.87 9.78 -12.57
N ILE A 59 -17.15 9.57 -11.28
CA ILE A 59 -16.14 9.12 -10.30
C ILE A 59 -15.68 7.70 -10.65
N ILE A 60 -16.60 6.83 -11.06
CA ILE A 60 -16.26 5.46 -11.45
C ILE A 60 -15.36 5.46 -12.69
N GLU A 61 -15.70 6.20 -13.74
CA GLU A 61 -14.82 6.31 -14.92
C GLU A 61 -13.46 6.91 -14.57
N ALA A 62 -13.41 7.97 -13.75
CA ALA A 62 -12.15 8.55 -13.30
C ALA A 62 -11.27 7.55 -12.52
N ILE A 63 -11.88 6.66 -11.73
CA ILE A 63 -11.17 5.58 -11.02
C ILE A 63 -10.64 4.54 -12.02
N LEU A 64 -11.47 4.11 -12.99
CA LEU A 64 -11.10 3.12 -14.00
C LEU A 64 -9.95 3.63 -14.86
N ASP A 65 -10.00 4.89 -15.30
CA ASP A 65 -8.93 5.55 -16.05
C ASP A 65 -7.63 5.60 -15.26
N ARG A 66 -7.70 6.07 -14.00
CA ARG A 66 -6.50 6.23 -13.16
C ARG A 66 -5.84 4.90 -12.80
N THR A 67 -6.63 3.83 -12.70
CA THR A 67 -6.14 2.49 -12.39
C THR A 67 -5.78 1.68 -13.64
N ALA A 68 -6.07 2.22 -14.83
CA ALA A 68 -6.01 1.50 -16.11
C ALA A 68 -6.66 0.11 -15.99
N ALA A 69 -7.85 0.06 -15.38
CA ALA A 69 -8.60 -1.17 -15.19
C ALA A 69 -9.22 -1.64 -16.51
N GLN A 70 -9.13 -2.95 -16.74
CA GLN A 70 -9.66 -3.61 -17.93
C GLN A 70 -10.85 -4.50 -17.58
N ASP A 71 -11.56 -4.93 -18.61
CA ASP A 71 -12.62 -5.92 -18.50
C ASP A 71 -12.06 -7.21 -17.89
N GLY A 72 -12.70 -7.69 -16.83
CA GLY A 72 -12.22 -8.84 -16.05
C GLY A 72 -11.36 -8.48 -14.83
N ASP A 73 -11.08 -7.20 -14.58
CA ASP A 73 -10.32 -6.77 -13.40
C ASP A 73 -11.20 -6.55 -12.16
N MET A 74 -10.54 -6.52 -11.00
CA MET A 74 -11.13 -6.09 -9.73
C MET A 74 -10.31 -4.93 -9.16
N ILE A 75 -10.99 -3.95 -8.57
CA ILE A 75 -10.35 -2.85 -7.85
C ILE A 75 -10.74 -2.94 -6.39
N PHE A 76 -9.75 -3.01 -5.50
CA PHE A 76 -9.95 -2.89 -4.06
C PHE A 76 -9.65 -1.47 -3.56
N PHE A 77 -10.40 -1.06 -2.54
CA PHE A 77 -10.36 0.28 -1.97
C PHE A 77 -10.03 0.21 -0.49
N GLY A 78 -8.99 0.94 -0.09
CA GLY A 78 -8.66 1.20 1.30
C GLY A 78 -9.08 2.62 1.69
N ALA A 79 -9.99 2.75 2.66
CA ALA A 79 -10.51 4.03 3.13
C ALA A 79 -10.40 4.13 4.65
N ASP A 80 -9.22 4.51 5.13
CA ASP A 80 -8.89 4.74 6.54
C ASP A 80 -7.70 5.71 6.64
N ASN A 81 -7.11 5.88 7.83
CA ASN A 81 -5.89 6.67 8.00
C ASN A 81 -4.71 6.10 7.18
N LYS A 82 -3.74 6.96 6.86
CA LYS A 82 -2.62 6.61 5.95
C LYS A 82 -1.87 5.34 6.36
N LYS A 83 -1.64 5.14 7.66
CA LYS A 83 -0.89 3.99 8.21
C LYS A 83 -1.67 2.69 8.01
N ILE A 84 -2.91 2.64 8.50
CA ILE A 84 -3.79 1.47 8.37
C ILE A 84 -3.94 1.08 6.91
N VAL A 85 -4.16 2.05 6.03
CA VAL A 85 -4.38 1.73 4.62
C VAL A 85 -3.09 1.26 3.94
N ALA A 86 -1.94 1.87 4.22
CA ALA A 86 -0.67 1.41 3.66
C ALA A 86 -0.36 -0.04 4.08
N ASP A 87 -0.55 -0.37 5.36
CA ASP A 87 -0.29 -1.70 5.91
C ASP A 87 -1.29 -2.73 5.35
N ALA A 88 -2.59 -2.44 5.42
CA ALA A 88 -3.64 -3.33 4.94
C ALA A 88 -3.54 -3.58 3.42
N MET A 89 -3.38 -2.53 2.62
CA MET A 89 -3.31 -2.65 1.16
C MET A 89 -1.98 -3.25 0.70
N GLY A 90 -0.87 -2.94 1.40
CA GLY A 90 0.43 -3.54 1.15
C GLY A 90 0.42 -5.05 1.41
N ALA A 91 -0.16 -5.48 2.53
CA ALA A 91 -0.33 -6.90 2.84
C ALA A 91 -1.29 -7.58 1.86
N LEU A 92 -2.43 -6.96 1.54
CA LEU A 92 -3.39 -7.49 0.59
C LEU A 92 -2.78 -7.67 -0.80
N ARG A 93 -1.99 -6.69 -1.27
CA ARG A 93 -1.27 -6.76 -2.54
C ARG A 93 -0.39 -8.01 -2.62
N LEU A 94 0.39 -8.29 -1.56
CA LEU A 94 1.25 -9.47 -1.51
C LEU A 94 0.44 -10.77 -1.46
N LYS A 95 -0.64 -10.80 -0.68
CA LYS A 95 -1.49 -11.99 -0.55
C LYS A 95 -2.19 -12.32 -1.87
N VAL A 96 -2.86 -11.35 -2.48
CA VAL A 96 -3.57 -11.53 -3.76
C VAL A 96 -2.58 -11.90 -4.87
N GLY A 97 -1.40 -11.27 -4.89
CA GLY A 97 -0.37 -11.57 -5.86
C GLY A 97 0.13 -13.02 -5.81
N LYS A 98 0.10 -13.65 -4.63
CA LYS A 98 0.41 -15.08 -4.44
C LYS A 98 -0.78 -15.98 -4.77
N ASP A 99 -1.96 -15.66 -4.22
CA ASP A 99 -3.17 -16.47 -4.39
C ASP A 99 -3.58 -16.59 -5.88
N LEU A 100 -3.30 -15.56 -6.69
CA LEU A 100 -3.58 -15.53 -8.14
C LEU A 100 -2.38 -15.89 -9.02
N GLY A 101 -1.22 -16.22 -8.43
CA GLY A 101 0.00 -16.53 -9.20
C GLY A 101 0.53 -15.37 -10.05
N LEU A 102 0.20 -14.12 -9.69
CA LEU A 102 0.65 -12.91 -10.41
C LEU A 102 2.08 -12.52 -10.06
N THR A 103 2.60 -13.04 -8.94
CA THR A 103 3.97 -12.79 -8.50
C THR A 103 4.88 -13.84 -9.13
N ASP A 104 5.85 -13.38 -9.91
CA ASP A 104 6.92 -14.23 -10.43
C ASP A 104 7.89 -14.57 -9.28
N GLU A 105 7.73 -15.75 -8.69
CA GLU A 105 8.57 -16.21 -7.57
C GLU A 105 9.98 -16.63 -8.02
N SER A 106 10.22 -16.76 -9.33
CA SER A 106 11.54 -17.12 -9.87
C SER A 106 12.44 -15.89 -10.10
N LYS A 107 11.83 -14.70 -10.20
CA LYS A 107 12.52 -13.45 -10.52
C LYS A 107 13.08 -12.77 -9.28
N TRP A 108 14.36 -12.43 -9.34
CA TRP A 108 14.99 -11.51 -8.39
C TRP A 108 14.72 -10.05 -8.77
N ALA A 109 14.21 -9.26 -7.82
CA ALA A 109 13.91 -7.85 -7.99
C ALA A 109 14.53 -7.00 -6.86
N PRO A 110 15.87 -6.88 -6.80
CA PRO A 110 16.54 -6.08 -5.77
C PRO A 110 16.22 -4.60 -5.95
N LEU A 111 15.90 -3.91 -4.84
CA LEU A 111 15.70 -2.46 -4.83
C LEU A 111 16.21 -1.85 -3.52
N TRP A 112 16.52 -0.56 -3.59
CA TRP A 112 16.84 0.25 -2.43
C TRP A 112 15.72 1.26 -2.20
N VAL A 113 15.26 1.34 -0.95
CA VAL A 113 14.42 2.43 -0.50
C VAL A 113 15.33 3.45 0.17
N ILE A 114 15.25 4.69 -0.29
CA ILE A 114 15.95 5.85 0.27
C ILE A 114 14.94 6.84 0.82
N ASP A 115 15.45 7.84 1.51
CA ASP A 115 14.66 8.99 1.97
C ASP A 115 13.52 8.59 2.92
N PHE A 116 13.83 7.76 3.92
CA PHE A 116 12.90 7.45 5.00
C PHE A 116 12.68 8.67 5.90
N PRO A 117 11.46 8.89 6.43
CA PRO A 117 11.24 9.84 7.51
C PRO A 117 12.15 9.54 8.70
N MET A 118 12.64 10.58 9.36
CA MET A 118 13.53 10.45 10.51
C MET A 118 12.75 10.05 11.77
N PHE A 119 11.51 10.53 11.90
CA PHE A 119 10.63 10.26 13.02
C PHE A 119 9.29 9.69 12.54
N GLU A 120 8.63 8.96 13.42
CA GLU A 120 7.24 8.57 13.31
C GLU A 120 6.46 9.07 14.53
N ASP A 121 5.17 9.31 14.33
CA ASP A 121 4.22 9.60 15.40
C ASP A 121 4.10 8.38 16.33
N ASP A 122 4.27 8.61 17.63
CA ASP A 122 4.15 7.57 18.66
C ASP A 122 2.69 7.25 19.04
N GLY A 123 1.73 8.05 18.59
CA GLY A 123 0.31 7.92 18.91
C GLY A 123 -0.07 8.54 20.26
N GLU A 124 0.87 9.13 21.00
CA GLU A 124 0.69 9.83 22.27
C GLU A 124 0.91 11.35 22.14
N GLY A 125 1.13 11.82 20.91
CA GLY A 125 1.36 13.23 20.58
C GLY A 125 2.85 13.62 20.53
N GLY A 126 3.74 12.62 20.57
CA GLY A 126 5.18 12.78 20.43
C GLY A 126 5.72 12.19 19.13
N LEU A 127 7.03 12.31 18.97
CA LEU A 127 7.78 11.77 17.83
C LEU A 127 8.83 10.80 18.34
N THR A 128 8.83 9.58 17.78
CA THR A 128 9.86 8.57 18.04
C THR A 128 10.73 8.38 16.80
N ALA A 129 12.02 8.07 16.98
CA ALA A 129 12.92 7.86 15.86
C ALA A 129 12.55 6.55 15.13
N MET A 130 12.33 6.62 13.81
CA MET A 130 11.94 5.44 13.00
C MET A 130 12.96 4.30 12.99
N HIS A 131 14.20 4.57 13.42
CA HIS A 131 15.32 3.64 13.31
C HIS A 131 16.13 3.55 14.60
N HIS A 132 16.80 4.65 14.93
CA HIS A 132 17.52 4.86 16.17
C HIS A 132 17.83 6.36 16.26
N PRO A 133 17.90 6.93 17.48
CA PRO A 133 18.07 8.38 17.69
C PRO A 133 19.37 8.94 17.12
N PHE A 134 20.35 8.10 16.80
CA PHE A 134 21.63 8.49 16.20
C PHE A 134 21.64 8.55 14.66
N THR A 135 20.48 8.46 14.01
CA THR A 135 20.39 8.60 12.54
C THR A 135 20.59 10.06 12.18
N SER A 136 21.48 10.39 11.25
CA SER A 136 21.72 11.77 10.83
C SER A 136 20.63 12.25 9.85
N PRO A 137 20.09 13.48 10.01
CA PRO A 137 19.17 14.05 9.05
C PRO A 137 19.93 14.39 7.75
N LYS A 138 19.28 14.19 6.62
CA LYS A 138 19.78 14.55 5.30
C LYS A 138 19.52 16.06 5.09
N ASP A 139 20.60 16.80 4.83
CA ASP A 139 20.57 18.20 4.40
C ASP A 139 19.78 19.16 5.31
N MET A 140 19.77 18.93 6.63
CA MET A 140 19.17 19.84 7.62
C MET A 140 20.15 20.19 8.74
N THR A 141 20.13 21.44 9.18
CA THR A 141 20.81 21.91 10.40
C THR A 141 20.02 21.53 11.65
N ALA A 142 20.66 21.59 12.83
CA ALA A 142 19.99 21.32 14.10
C ALA A 142 18.81 22.27 14.39
N ALA A 143 18.89 23.52 13.93
CA ALA A 143 17.81 24.51 14.10
C ALA A 143 16.61 24.18 13.20
N GLU A 144 16.85 23.82 11.94
CA GLU A 144 15.80 23.42 11.00
C GLU A 144 15.13 22.12 11.45
N LEU A 145 15.91 21.15 11.96
CA LEU A 145 15.39 19.91 12.52
C LEU A 145 14.46 20.16 13.72
N LYS A 146 14.82 21.11 14.59
CA LYS A 146 13.99 21.47 15.75
C LYS A 146 12.70 22.20 15.33
N ALA A 147 12.76 22.97 14.24
CA ALA A 147 11.62 23.73 13.75
C ALA A 147 10.61 22.88 12.97
N ALA A 148 11.06 21.85 12.24
CA ALA A 148 10.22 20.98 11.41
C ALA A 148 10.69 19.51 11.43
N PRO A 149 10.64 18.83 12.58
CA PRO A 149 11.14 17.46 12.72
C PRO A 149 10.39 16.45 11.85
N GLU A 150 9.10 16.65 11.60
CA GLU A 150 8.26 15.77 10.77
C GLU A 150 8.68 15.71 9.29
N ASN A 151 9.42 16.72 8.81
CA ASN A 151 9.91 16.79 7.44
C ASN A 151 11.33 16.23 7.30
N ALA A 152 11.97 15.85 8.41
CA ALA A 152 13.33 15.38 8.38
C ALA A 152 13.44 13.99 7.74
N VAL A 153 14.40 13.85 6.85
CA VAL A 153 14.66 12.63 6.10
C VAL A 153 15.97 12.01 6.60
N ALA A 154 15.98 10.71 6.84
CA ALA A 154 17.16 9.97 7.26
C ALA A 154 18.17 9.83 6.11
N LYS A 155 19.45 10.10 6.40
CA LYS A 155 20.57 9.86 5.47
C LYS A 155 20.98 8.37 5.42
N ARG A 156 20.03 7.46 5.15
CA ARG A 156 20.28 6.01 5.10
C ARG A 156 19.55 5.31 3.94
N LEU A 157 20.24 4.32 3.36
CA LEU A 157 19.72 3.32 2.42
C LEU A 157 19.12 2.12 3.17
N ARG A 158 17.92 1.64 2.80
CA ARG A 158 17.45 0.29 3.16
C ARG A 158 17.35 -0.59 1.93
N TYR A 159 17.88 -1.81 2.03
CA TYR A 159 17.64 -2.86 1.05
C TYR A 159 16.21 -3.40 1.22
N GLY A 160 15.43 -3.39 0.15
CA GLY A 160 14.03 -3.81 0.15
C GLY A 160 13.87 -5.20 -0.45
N HIS A 161 13.81 -6.24 0.39
CA HIS A 161 13.30 -7.54 -0.08
C HIS A 161 12.69 -8.43 1.02
N GLN A 162 12.02 -7.85 2.02
CA GLN A 162 11.48 -8.52 3.22
C GLN A 162 12.53 -8.60 4.34
N TRP A 163 12.11 -8.20 5.54
CA TRP A 163 12.91 -8.14 6.76
C TRP A 163 13.80 -9.38 6.96
N LEU A 164 15.11 -9.24 6.73
CA LEU A 164 16.09 -10.15 7.29
C LEU A 164 16.07 -10.00 8.81
N ARG A 165 15.24 -10.82 9.47
CA ARG A 165 15.33 -11.05 10.91
C ARG A 165 16.75 -11.52 11.24
N SER A 166 17.26 -11.00 12.34
CA SER A 166 18.58 -11.23 12.95
C SER A 166 19.74 -10.53 12.27
N GLY A 167 20.34 -9.60 13.03
CA GLY A 167 21.47 -8.80 12.60
C GLY A 167 22.62 -9.64 12.06
N ARG A 168 23.01 -9.36 10.83
CA ARG A 168 24.40 -9.47 10.41
C ARG A 168 24.68 -8.40 9.37
N TRP A 169 25.62 -7.55 9.74
CA TRP A 169 26.11 -6.41 9.00
C TRP A 169 26.65 -6.84 7.64
N PHE A 170 26.16 -6.24 6.55
CA PHE A 170 26.96 -6.18 5.33
C PHE A 170 27.94 -5.03 5.47
N SER A 171 29.16 -5.39 5.88
CA SER A 171 30.36 -4.59 5.65
C SER A 171 30.64 -4.61 4.15
N THR A 172 30.57 -3.45 3.51
CA THR A 172 31.33 -3.18 2.28
C THR A 172 31.82 -1.74 2.34
N TYR A 173 33.01 -1.57 2.90
CA TYR A 173 33.97 -0.54 2.47
C TYR A 173 34.55 -0.95 1.09
N PRO A 174 35.13 -0.03 0.31
CA PRO A 174 36.37 0.68 0.66
C PRO A 174 36.17 2.09 1.22
#